data_AF-A0A1Y0BQV7-F1
#
_entry.id   AF-A0A1Y0BQV7-F1
#
_cell.length_a   1.000
_cell.length_b   1.000
_cell.length_c   1.000
_cell.angle_alpha   90.00
_cell.angle_beta   90.00
_cell.angle_gamma   90.00
#
_symmetry.space_group_name_H-M   'P 1'
#
loop_
_entity.id
_entity.type
_entity.pdbx_description
1 polymer ?
#
loop_
_entity_poly.entity_id
_entity_poly.type
_entity_poly.pdbx_seq_one_letter_code
_entity_poly.pdbx_strand_id
1 'polypeptide(L)' 'MGTEFILDMNNILFGRKLRGVIEGSSTPQVFIPQLIAMQKAGLFPFEKLCSFYDFDQINQAVEDTEKTGSAIKAILRM' A
#
# COMPACT_ATOMS: atom_id res chain seq x y z
N MET A 1 -9.67 -15.16 -5.68
CA MET A 1 -8.77 -14.09 -6.13
C MET A 1 -7.83 -14.66 -7.18
N GLY A 2 -7.63 -13.93 -8.27
CA GLY A 2 -6.93 -14.40 -9.47
C GLY A 2 -7.88 -14.51 -10.65
N THR A 3 -7.40 -14.14 -11.83
CA THR A 3 -8.06 -14.33 -13.13
C THR A 3 -7.02 -14.89 -14.10
N GLU A 4 -7.46 -15.55 -15.16
CA GLU A 4 -6.58 -15.96 -16.23
C GLU A 4 -6.06 -14.74 -16.99
N PHE A 5 -4.82 -14.82 -17.49
CA PHE A 5 -4.25 -13.85 -18.40
C PHE A 5 -3.41 -14.57 -19.44
N ILE A 6 -3.31 -13.99 -20.63
CA ILE A 6 -2.51 -14.52 -21.72
C ILE A 6 -1.14 -13.88 -21.66
N LEU A 7 -0.09 -14.70 -21.68
CA LEU A 7 1.29 -14.24 -21.73
C LEU A 7 1.94 -14.70 -23.03
N ASP A 8 2.38 -13.74 -23.85
CA ASP A 8 3.22 -14.04 -25.01
C ASP A 8 4.59 -14.55 -24.54
N MET A 9 4.90 -15.81 -24.88
CA MET A 9 6.16 -16.43 -24.50
C MET A 9 7.37 -15.71 -25.07
N ASN A 10 7.27 -15.05 -26.24
CA ASN A 10 8.38 -14.25 -26.80
C ASN A 10 8.80 -13.12 -25.86
N ASN A 11 7.88 -12.60 -25.04
CA ASN A 11 8.17 -11.58 -24.04
C ASN A 11 8.89 -12.13 -22.80
N ILE A 12 9.09 -13.44 -22.67
CA ILE A 12 9.74 -14.09 -21.52
C ILE A 12 11.09 -14.73 -21.88
N LEU A 13 11.27 -15.17 -23.13
CA LEU A 13 12.43 -15.95 -23.58
C LEU A 13 13.80 -15.32 -23.28
N PHE A 14 13.89 -13.99 -23.14
CA PHE A 14 15.14 -13.27 -22.84
C PHE A 14 15.40 -13.07 -21.34
N GLY A 15 15.08 -14.08 -20.52
CA GLY A 15 15.38 -14.09 -19.08
C GLY A 15 14.49 -13.20 -18.22
N ARG A 16 13.36 -12.72 -18.75
CA ARG A 16 12.37 -11.97 -17.97
C ARG A 16 11.62 -12.91 -17.02
N LYS A 17 11.16 -12.38 -15.89
CA LYS A 17 10.46 -13.16 -14.85
C LYS A 17 9.10 -12.55 -14.56
N LEU A 18 8.10 -13.42 -14.41
CA LEU A 18 6.81 -13.07 -13.82
C LEU A 18 6.78 -13.59 -12.38
N ARG A 19 6.39 -12.74 -11.42
CA ARG A 19 6.33 -13.11 -10.01
C ARG A 19 5.08 -12.51 -9.37
N GLY A 20 4.27 -13.35 -8.76
CA GLY A 20 3.22 -12.92 -7.84
C GLY A 20 3.81 -12.48 -6.50
N VAL A 21 3.25 -11.42 -5.92
CA VAL A 21 3.63 -10.89 -4.61
C VAL A 21 2.35 -10.63 -3.82
N ILE A 22 2.32 -11.12 -2.58
CA ILE A 22 1.23 -10.86 -1.63
C ILE A 22 1.84 -10.06 -0.49
N GLU A 23 1.24 -8.92 -0.16
CA GLU A 23 1.63 -8.06 0.97
C GLU A 23 3.15 -7.78 1.05
N GLY A 24 3.76 -7.50 -0.11
CA GLY A 24 5.19 -7.21 -0.22
C GLY A 24 6.14 -8.40 -0.03
N SER A 25 5.63 -9.63 0.11
CA SER A 25 6.43 -10.86 0.36
C SER A 25 7.41 -10.69 1.54
N SER A 26 6.95 -10.06 2.62
CA SER A 26 7.75 -9.76 3.80
C SER A 26 7.35 -10.60 5.00
N THR A 27 8.23 -10.68 6.01
CA THR A 27 7.87 -11.15 7.36
C THR A 27 7.47 -9.94 8.20
N PRO A 28 6.16 -9.74 8.51
CA PRO A 28 5.69 -8.48 9.11
C PRO A 28 6.34 -8.14 10.45
N GLN A 29 6.61 -9.15 11.29
CA GLN A 29 7.24 -8.99 12.61
C GLN A 29 8.67 -8.45 12.52
N VAL A 30 9.32 -8.60 11.35
CA VAL A 30 10.67 -8.07 11.09
C VAL A 30 10.58 -6.76 10.31
N PHE A 31 9.74 -6.71 9.28
CA PHE A 31 9.72 -5.59 8.33
C PHE A 31 9.01 -4.35 8.87
N ILE A 32 7.90 -4.49 9.60
CA ILE A 32 7.19 -3.35 10.18
C ILE A 32 8.09 -2.55 11.15
N PRO A 33 8.81 -3.19 12.11
CA PRO A 33 9.77 -2.47 12.95
C PRO A 33 10.85 -1.71 12.16
N GLN A 34 11.34 -2.27 11.04
CA GLN A 34 12.32 -1.61 10.17
C GLN A 34 11.72 -0.35 9.51
N LEU A 35 10.49 -0.44 8.98
CA LEU A 35 9.80 0.72 8.39
C LEU A 35 9.59 1.84 9.42
N ILE A 36 9.22 1.49 10.66
CA ILE A 36 9.08 2.45 11.76
C ILE A 36 10.44 3.10 12.08
N ALA A 37 11.53 2.31 12.12
CA ALA A 37 12.87 2.85 12.36
C ALA A 37 13.30 3.82 11.25
N MET A 38 13.03 3.47 9.98
CA MET A 38 13.30 4.35 8.84
C MET A 38 12.48 5.64 8.89
N GLN A 39 11.21 5.57 9.30
CA GLN A 39 10.38 6.76 9.49
C GLN A 39 10.94 7.68 10.57
N LYS A 40 11.33 7.14 11.73
CA LYS A 40 11.96 7.91 12.81
C LYS A 40 13.29 8.53 12.41
N ALA A 41 14.02 7.88 11.51
CA ALA A 41 15.26 8.38 10.93
C ALA A 41 15.04 9.41 9.80
N GLY A 42 13.79 9.73 9.43
CA GLY A 42 13.44 10.63 8.34
C GLY A 42 13.65 10.05 6.94
N LEU A 43 13.93 8.75 6.82
CA LEU A 43 14.18 8.05 5.55
C LEU A 43 12.89 7.53 4.90
N PHE A 44 11.81 7.41 5.67
CA PHE A 44 10.54 6.90 5.17
C PHE A 44 9.36 7.68 5.78
N PRO A 45 9.08 8.91 5.29
CA PRO A 45 8.08 9.81 5.85
C PRO A 45 6.64 9.41 5.44
N PHE A 46 6.21 8.21 5.80
CA PHE A 46 4.90 7.68 5.41
C PHE A 46 3.74 8.48 6.01
N GLU A 47 3.96 9.19 7.12
CA GLU A 47 2.97 10.05 7.77
C GLU A 47 2.42 11.13 6.84
N LYS A 48 3.17 11.51 5.79
CA LYS A 48 2.73 12.49 4.77
C LYS A 48 1.57 11.99 3.90
N LEU A 49 1.31 10.68 3.91
CA LEU A 49 0.19 10.07 3.18
C LEU A 49 -1.09 10.03 4.03
N CYS A 50 -0.98 10.32 5.33
CA CYS A 50 -2.06 10.15 6.28
C CYS A 50 -2.97 11.38 6.35
N SER A 51 -4.26 11.17 6.17
CA SER A 51 -5.32 12.13 6.50
C SER A 51 -6.09 11.61 7.71
N PHE A 52 -6.34 12.48 8.69
CA PHE A 52 -6.98 12.08 9.94
C PHE A 52 -8.43 12.55 10.01
N TYR A 53 -9.28 11.66 10.51
CA TYR A 53 -10.71 11.87 10.69
C TYR A 53 -11.12 11.39 12.07
N ASP A 54 -12.10 12.03 12.68
CA ASP A 54 -12.75 11.49 13.88
C ASP A 54 -13.61 10.27 13.49
N PHE A 55 -13.87 9.38 14.44
CA PHE A 55 -14.54 8.11 14.16
C PHE A 55 -15.93 8.27 13.50
N ASP A 56 -16.66 9.32 13.88
CA ASP A 56 -17.99 9.64 13.32
C ASP A 56 -17.94 10.19 11.88
N GLN A 57 -16.74 10.52 11.37
CA GLN A 57 -16.51 11.01 10.01
C GLN A 57 -16.17 9.90 9.00
N ILE A 58 -16.38 8.62 9.34
CA ILE A 58 -16.02 7.47 8.48
C ILE A 58 -16.53 7.59 7.03
N ASN A 59 -17.73 8.11 6.83
CA ASN A 59 -18.29 8.27 5.48
C ASN A 59 -17.53 9.32 4.67
N GLN A 60 -17.09 10.41 5.30
CA GLN A 60 -16.27 11.43 4.65
C GLN A 60 -14.87 10.87 4.31
N ALA A 61 -14.27 10.12 5.23
CA ALA A 61 -12.99 9.46 5.00
C ALA A 61 -13.01 8.53 3.78
N VAL A 62 -14.11 7.78 3.58
CA VAL A 62 -14.31 6.92 2.41
C VAL A 62 -14.50 7.74 1.14
N GLU A 63 -15.34 8.79 1.16
CA GLU A 63 -15.55 9.68 0.01
C GLU A 63 -14.24 10.32 -0.46
N ASP A 64 -13.45 10.80 0.49
CA ASP A 64 -12.18 11.47 0.25
C ASP A 64 -11.12 10.52 -0.35
N THR A 65 -11.18 9.23 0.02
CA THR A 65 -10.24 8.21 -0.48
C THR A 65 -10.67 7.63 -1.83
N GLU A 66 -11.93 7.20 -1.95
CA GLU A 66 -12.39 6.41 -3.11
C GLU A 66 -12.84 7.26 -4.30
N LYS A 67 -13.44 8.43 -4.04
CA LYS A 67 -14.05 9.24 -5.11
C LYS A 67 -13.23 10.46 -5.46
N THR A 68 -12.82 11.23 -4.46
CA THR A 68 -12.10 12.49 -4.71
C THR A 68 -10.59 12.27 -4.89
N GLY A 69 -10.03 11.25 -4.21
CA GLY A 69 -8.59 11.02 -4.12
C GLY A 69 -7.84 12.09 -3.32
N SER A 70 -8.55 12.96 -2.58
CA SER A 70 -7.95 14.01 -1.75
C SER A 70 -7.26 13.45 -0.50
N ALA A 71 -7.68 12.27 -0.03
CA ALA A 71 -7.00 11.50 1.00
C ALA A 71 -6.35 10.24 0.39
N ILE A 72 -5.02 10.10 0.54
CA ILE A 72 -4.32 8.89 0.07
C ILE A 72 -4.52 7.74 1.06
N LYS A 73 -4.37 8.01 2.37
CA LYS A 73 -4.62 7.04 3.44
C LYS A 73 -5.38 7.71 4.58
N ALA A 74 -6.68 7.45 4.66
CA ALA A 74 -7.47 7.87 5.82
C ALA A 74 -7.13 7.03 7.07
N ILE A 75 -7.01 7.72 8.22
CA ILE A 75 -6.86 7.14 9.55
C ILE A 75 -7.98 7.68 10.45
N LEU A 76 -8.80 6.77 10.99
CA LEU A 76 -9.82 7.11 11.97
C LEU A 76 -9.20 7.20 13.36
N ARG A 77 -9.48 8.28 14.07
CA ARG A 77 -9.14 8.48 15.48
C ARG A 77 -10.32 8.04 16.34
N MET A 78 -10.02 7.39 17.46
CA MET A 78 -10.98 6.95 18.48
C MET A 78 -10.88 7.83 19.72
#